data_AF-A0A846BRQ5-F1
#
_entry.id   AF-A0A846BRQ5-F1
#
_cell.length_a   1.000
_cell.length_b   1.000
_cell.length_c   1.000
_cell.angle_alpha   90.00
_cell.angle_beta   90.00
_cell.angle_gamma   90.00
#
_symmetry.space_group_name_H-M   'P 1'
#
loop_
_entity.id
_entity.type
_entity.pdbx_description
1 polymer ?
#
loop_
_entity_poly.entity_id
_entity_poly.type
_entity_poly.pdbx_seq_one_letter_code
_entity_poly.pdbx_strand_id
1 'polypeptide(L)'
;HMKPWVMGVYNWRGEVLWMVDLGHLVGLTPWYQKTSSASTHKAVVLRVNRASTSSTKEKSQMLGLVVKQIEDIEWCNPDAIQSPPSSTVTAELVPFLRGYWLKTNGDILTVLDGQAIMRAMPSHEQ
;
A
#
# COMPACT_ATOMS: atom_id res chain seq x y z
N HIS A 1 3.62 19.72 7.61
CA HIS A 1 4.91 18.97 7.58
C HIS A 1 4.70 17.73 6.71
N MET A 2 5.58 17.45 5.74
CA MET A 2 5.47 16.24 4.91
C MET A 2 5.80 14.99 5.74
N LYS A 3 5.02 13.92 5.57
CA LYS A 3 5.24 12.65 6.28
C LYS A 3 6.51 11.97 5.73
N PRO A 4 7.30 11.28 6.58
CA PRO A 4 8.62 10.76 6.18
C PRO A 4 8.56 9.55 5.23
N TRP A 5 7.39 8.93 5.06
CA TRP A 5 7.13 7.89 4.07
C TRP A 5 6.79 8.44 2.67
N VAL A 6 6.59 9.75 2.52
CA VAL A 6 6.39 10.38 1.21
C VAL A 6 7.76 10.57 0.56
N MET A 7 7.95 9.96 -0.61
CA MET A 7 9.18 10.04 -1.38
C MET A 7 9.17 11.22 -2.37
N GLY A 8 7.97 11.73 -2.71
CA GLY A 8 7.79 12.86 -3.62
C GLY A 8 6.65 12.60 -4.60
N VAL A 9 6.80 13.10 -5.82
CA VAL A 9 5.83 12.93 -6.91
C VAL A 9 6.52 12.43 -8.18
N TYR A 10 5.77 11.72 -9.01
CA TYR A 10 6.18 11.23 -10.32
C TYR A 10 5.20 11.71 -11.40
N ASN A 11 5.72 12.08 -12.57
CA ASN A 11 4.88 12.42 -13.72
C ASN A 11 4.37 11.13 -14.38
N TRP A 12 3.13 10.75 -14.07
CA TRP A 12 2.45 9.62 -14.68
C TRP A 12 1.58 10.10 -15.83
N ARG A 13 2.14 10.06 -17.05
CA ARG A 13 1.44 10.41 -18.31
C ARG A 13 0.77 11.79 -18.28
N GLY A 14 1.41 12.78 -17.66
CA GLY A 14 0.89 14.15 -17.53
C GLY A 14 0.14 14.40 -16.22
N GLU A 15 -0.06 13.39 -15.38
CA GLU A 15 -0.67 13.52 -14.06
C GLU A 15 0.36 13.41 -12.93
N VAL A 16 0.11 14.13 -11.84
CA VAL A 16 0.96 14.08 -10.63
C VAL A 16 0.59 12.84 -9.82
N LEU A 17 1.51 11.87 -9.75
CA LEU A 17 1.37 10.67 -8.94
C LEU A 17 2.21 10.80 -7.68
N TRP A 18 1.58 10.81 -6.50
CA TRP A 18 2.30 10.77 -5.23
C TRP A 18 3.01 9.44 -5.06
N MET A 19 4.29 9.47 -4.66
CA MET A 19 5.12 8.30 -4.46
C MET A 19 5.37 8.08 -2.97
N VAL A 20 5.04 6.89 -2.49
CA VAL A 20 5.10 6.52 -1.06
C VAL A 20 5.92 5.25 -0.88
N ASP A 21 6.83 5.27 0.10
CA ASP A 21 7.50 4.05 0.57
C ASP A 21 6.47 3.19 1.33
N LEU A 22 6.01 2.10 0.72
CA LEU A 22 5.00 1.23 1.34
C LEU A 22 5.55 0.56 2.60
N GLY A 23 6.84 0.22 2.63
CA GLY A 23 7.46 -0.40 3.78
C GLY A 23 7.44 0.53 4.98
N HIS A 24 7.92 1.77 4.80
CA HIS A 24 7.88 2.78 5.86
C HIS A 24 6.45 3.10 6.30
N LEU A 25 5.50 3.21 5.36
CA LEU A 25 4.10 3.49 5.67
C LEU A 25 3.51 2.45 6.64
N VAL A 26 3.83 1.17 6.47
CA VAL A 26 3.29 0.07 7.29
C VAL A 26 4.21 -0.35 8.44
N GLY A 27 5.22 0.46 8.77
CA GLY A 27 6.11 0.23 9.92
C GLY A 27 7.28 -0.73 9.69
N LEU A 28 7.58 -1.09 8.44
CA LEU A 28 8.79 -1.83 8.08
C LEU A 28 9.99 -0.89 7.92
N THR A 29 11.19 -1.47 7.83
CA THR A 29 12.43 -0.72 7.60
C THR A 29 12.30 0.18 6.34
N PRO A 30 12.45 1.51 6.49
CA PRO A 30 12.40 2.46 5.38
C PRO A 30 13.47 2.19 4.32
N TRP A 31 13.21 2.60 3.08
CA TRP A 31 14.12 2.40 1.95
C TRP A 31 15.53 2.97 2.20
N TYR A 32 15.64 4.14 2.81
CA TYR A 32 16.91 4.84 3.05
C TYR A 32 17.75 4.22 4.17
N GLN A 33 17.18 3.33 4.98
CA GLN A 33 17.90 2.59 6.03
C GLN A 33 18.38 1.22 5.56
N LYS A 34 17.99 0.77 4.37
CA LYS A 34 18.40 -0.53 3.84
C LYS A 34 19.85 -0.44 3.34
N THR A 35 20.72 -1.25 3.93
CA THR A 35 22.15 -1.37 3.60
C THR A 35 22.42 -2.08 2.26
N SER A 36 21.39 -2.46 1.52
CA SER A 36 21.51 -3.21 0.27
C SER A 36 21.78 -2.28 -0.92
N SER A 37 22.78 -2.64 -1.72
CA SER A 37 23.20 -2.01 -2.98
C SER A 37 22.14 -2.06 -4.11
N ALA A 38 20.95 -2.63 -3.88
CA ALA A 38 19.89 -2.66 -4.88
C ALA A 38 19.34 -1.25 -5.13
N SER A 39 19.92 -0.56 -6.11
CA SER A 39 19.50 0.76 -6.59
C SER A 39 18.15 0.74 -7.32
N THR A 40 17.55 -0.44 -7.52
CA THR A 40 16.31 -0.60 -8.28
C THR A 40 15.16 -0.98 -7.35
N HIS A 41 14.26 -0.02 -7.13
CA HIS A 41 12.95 -0.26 -6.53
C HIS A 41 11.91 -0.42 -7.63
N LYS A 42 10.77 -1.04 -7.30
CA LYS A 42 9.61 -1.10 -8.18
C LYS A 42 8.51 -0.20 -7.63
N ALA A 43 7.63 0.25 -8.51
CA ALA A 43 6.45 1.02 -8.12
C ALA A 43 5.19 0.33 -8.62
N VAL A 44 4.18 0.23 -7.74
CA VAL A 44 2.84 -0.24 -8.06
C VAL A 44 1.90 0.96 -8.06
N VAL A 45 1.12 1.14 -9.12
CA VAL A 45 0.09 2.19 -9.16
C VAL A 45 -1.19 1.64 -8.54
N LEU A 46 -1.50 2.08 -7.33
CA LEU A 46 -2.74 1.77 -6.66
C LEU A 46 -3.81 2.78 -7.11
N ARG A 47 -4.86 2.28 -7.74
CA ARG A 47 -6.04 3.06 -8.13
C ARG A 47 -7.23 2.62 -7.31
N VAL A 48 -7.90 3.58 -6.68
CA VAL A 48 -9.06 3.31 -5.83
C VAL A 48 -10.21 4.23 -6.24
N ASN A 49 -11.36 3.62 -6.54
CA ASN A 49 -12.58 4.36 -6.82
C ASN A 49 -13.18 4.84 -5.51
N ARG A 50 -13.36 6.15 -5.35
CA ARG A 50 -14.16 6.70 -4.27
C ARG A 50 -15.61 6.66 -4.69
N ALA A 51 -16.46 6.00 -3.88
CA ALA A 51 -17.91 6.15 -4.01
C ALA A 51 -18.25 7.63 -3.78
N SER A 52 -18.70 8.32 -4.82
CA SER A 52 -19.07 9.73 -4.72
C SER A 52 -20.38 9.85 -3.95
N THR A 53 -20.36 10.47 -2.78
CA THR A 53 -21.57 10.80 -2.01
C THR A 53 -22.30 12.04 -2.55
N SER A 54 -21.79 12.68 -3.59
CA SER A 54 -22.42 13.79 -4.30
C SER A 54 -22.31 13.59 -5.81
N SER A 55 -23.30 14.11 -6.55
CA SER A 55 -23.61 13.90 -7.98
C SER A 55 -22.57 14.41 -8.98
N THR A 56 -21.29 14.52 -8.60
CA THR A 56 -20.20 14.98 -9.46
C THR A 56 -19.14 13.88 -9.57
N LYS A 57 -19.08 13.24 -10.74
CA LYS A 57 -18.05 12.33 -11.27
C LYS A 57 -17.21 11.54 -10.25
N GLU A 58 -17.26 10.21 -10.32
CA GLU A 58 -16.30 9.32 -9.65
C GLU A 58 -14.85 9.78 -9.90
N LYS A 59 -14.25 10.46 -8.93
CA LYS A 59 -12.83 10.79 -8.93
C LYS A 59 -12.09 9.57 -8.38
N SER A 60 -11.52 8.79 -9.29
CA SER A 60 -10.51 7.79 -8.96
C SER A 60 -9.28 8.49 -8.41
N GLN A 61 -8.79 8.06 -7.24
CA GLN A 61 -7.50 8.50 -6.71
C GLN A 61 -6.42 7.49 -7.09
N MET A 62 -5.25 7.99 -7.51
CA MET A 62 -4.08 7.17 -7.82
C MET A 62 -2.94 7.47 -6.84
N LEU A 63 -2.20 6.44 -6.47
CA LEU A 63 -1.04 6.50 -5.59
C LEU A 63 0.04 5.55 -6.10
N GLY A 64 1.28 6.02 -6.16
CA GLY A 64 2.44 5.19 -6.44
C GLY A 64 3.00 4.60 -5.14
N LEU A 65 3.00 3.28 -5.04
CA LEU A 65 3.56 2.53 -3.91
C LEU A 65 4.92 1.97 -4.30
N VAL A 66 5.98 2.46 -3.68
CA VAL A 66 7.35 1.99 -3.88
C VAL A 66 7.57 0.76 -3.01
N VAL A 67 8.02 -0.32 -3.65
CA VAL A 67 8.31 -1.63 -3.04
C VAL A 67 9.69 -2.11 -3.47
N LYS A 68 10.25 -3.07 -2.72
CA LYS A 68 11.54 -3.68 -3.07
C LYS A 68 11.46 -4.44 -4.39
N GLN A 69 10.45 -5.31 -4.54
CA GLN A 69 10.27 -6.17 -5.69
C GLN A 69 8.80 -6.57 -5.84
N ILE A 70 8.45 -7.07 -7.02
CA ILE A 70 7.17 -7.70 -7.34
C ILE A 70 7.52 -9.14 -7.71
N GLU A 71 6.93 -10.10 -7.01
CA GLU A 71 7.21 -11.52 -7.20
C GLU A 71 6.24 -12.14 -8.21
N ASP A 72 5.00 -12.37 -7.79
CA ASP A 72 3.99 -13.08 -8.57
C ASP A 72 2.58 -12.51 -8.35
N ILE A 73 1.63 -12.97 -9.17
CA ILE A 73 0.19 -12.70 -9.05
C ILE A 73 -0.49 -13.98 -8.58
N GLU A 74 -1.26 -13.88 -7.49
CA GLU A 74 -1.90 -15.03 -6.86
C GLU A 74 -3.42 -14.97 -6.94
N TRP A 75 -4.04 -16.13 -7.23
CA TRP A 75 -5.49 -16.29 -7.14
C TRP A 75 -5.90 -16.58 -5.70
N CYS A 76 -6.16 -15.53 -4.94
CA CYS A 76 -6.59 -15.62 -3.54
C CYS A 76 -8.12 -15.72 -3.45
N ASN A 77 -8.62 -16.78 -2.80
CA ASN A 77 -10.01 -16.81 -2.34
C ASN A 77 -10.16 -15.87 -1.13
N PRO A 78 -10.95 -14.77 -1.21
CA PRO A 78 -11.12 -13.84 -0.10
C PRO A 78 -11.63 -14.49 1.18
N ASP A 79 -12.44 -15.54 1.09
CA ASP A 79 -12.98 -16.26 2.25
C ASP A 79 -11.91 -17.05 3.02
N ALA A 80 -10.74 -17.28 2.40
CA ALA A 80 -9.60 -17.91 3.04
C ALA A 80 -8.70 -16.92 3.79
N ILE A 81 -9.00 -15.62 3.75
CA ILE A 81 -8.28 -14.59 4.49
C ILE A 81 -8.73 -14.64 5.96
N GLN A 82 -7.78 -14.83 6.85
CA GLN A 82 -8.02 -14.96 8.29
C GLN A 82 -7.62 -13.70 9.03
N SER A 83 -8.24 -13.48 10.19
CA SER A 83 -7.82 -12.43 11.11
C SER A 83 -6.36 -12.63 11.52
N PRO A 84 -5.61 -11.54 11.76
CA PRO A 84 -4.24 -11.65 12.22
C PRO A 84 -4.10 -12.45 13.52
N PRO A 85 -3.02 -13.24 13.67
CA PRO A 85 -2.63 -13.71 14.99
C PRO A 85 -2.29 -12.50 15.87
N SER A 86 -2.87 -12.45 17.06
CA SER A 86 -2.77 -11.30 17.99
C SER A 86 -1.34 -10.97 18.41
N SER A 87 -0.38 -11.89 18.25
CA SER A 87 1.01 -11.76 18.69
C SER A 87 1.99 -11.30 17.60
N THR A 88 1.56 -11.14 16.35
CA THR A 88 2.49 -10.98 15.20
C THR A 88 2.33 -9.66 14.44
N VAL A 89 1.51 -8.73 14.92
CA VAL A 89 1.20 -7.49 14.19
C VAL A 89 1.70 -6.25 14.92
N THR A 90 2.44 -5.41 14.21
CA THR A 90 2.83 -4.08 14.68
C THR A 90 1.67 -3.10 14.62
N ALA A 91 1.59 -2.16 15.56
CA ALA A 91 0.50 -1.18 15.62
C ALA A 91 0.38 -0.34 14.34
N GLU A 92 1.49 -0.14 13.63
CA GLU A 92 1.59 0.59 12.36
C GLU A 92 0.99 -0.19 11.18
N LEU A 93 1.04 -1.52 11.22
CA LEU A 93 0.51 -2.36 10.15
C LEU A 93 -1.01 -2.57 10.28
N VAL A 94 -1.53 -2.65 11.52
CA VAL A 94 -2.95 -2.92 11.83
C VAL A 94 -3.94 -2.12 10.98
N PRO A 95 -3.80 -0.78 10.79
CA PRO A 95 -4.78 0.02 10.06
C PRO A 95 -4.89 -0.35 8.58
N PHE A 96 -3.88 -1.03 8.03
CA PHE A 96 -3.79 -1.37 6.61
C PHE A 96 -4.07 -2.84 6.33
N LEU A 97 -4.33 -3.66 7.35
CA LEU A 97 -4.55 -5.09 7.17
C LEU A 97 -5.99 -5.38 6.79
N ARG A 98 -6.14 -6.21 5.77
CA ARG A 98 -7.35 -7.01 5.55
C ARG A 98 -7.29 -8.32 6.34
N GLY A 99 -6.10 -8.91 6.46
CA GLY A 99 -5.86 -10.16 7.17
C GLY A 99 -4.63 -10.89 6.65
N TYR A 100 -4.55 -12.19 6.93
CA TYR A 100 -3.47 -13.07 6.51
C TYR A 100 -4.04 -14.22 5.69
N TRP A 101 -3.35 -14.59 4.62
CA TRP A 101 -3.72 -15.70 3.77
C TRP A 101 -2.67 -16.81 3.87
N LEU A 102 -3.06 -17.94 4.45
CA LEU A 102 -2.26 -19.16 4.49
C LEU A 102 -2.45 -19.91 3.16
N LYS A 103 -1.40 -19.96 2.35
CA LYS A 103 -1.36 -20.71 1.11
C LYS A 103 -1.26 -22.22 1.39
N THR A 104 -1.65 -23.02 0.40
CA THR A 104 -1.60 -24.50 0.49
C THR A 104 -0.19 -25.06 0.63
N ASN A 105 0.83 -24.31 0.20
CA ASN A 105 2.24 -24.66 0.36
C ASN A 105 2.82 -24.29 1.73
N GLY A 106 2.01 -23.72 2.64
CA GLY A 106 2.41 -23.31 3.98
C GLY A 106 2.89 -21.86 4.10
N ASP A 107 3.01 -21.13 2.98
CA ASP A 107 3.39 -19.71 3.02
C ASP A 107 2.26 -18.87 3.62
N ILE A 108 2.62 -17.87 4.41
CA ILE A 108 1.67 -16.90 4.96
C ILE A 108 1.91 -15.56 4.28
N LEU A 109 0.88 -15.05 3.59
CA LEU A 109 0.89 -13.74 2.96
C LEU A 109 0.07 -12.73 3.76
N THR A 110 0.66 -11.58 4.04
CA THR A 110 -0.03 -10.42 4.59
C THR A 110 -0.87 -9.76 3.50
N VAL A 111 -2.18 -9.66 3.71
CA VAL A 111 -3.11 -9.03 2.75
C VAL A 111 -3.41 -7.61 3.20
N LEU A 112 -3.01 -6.63 2.39
CA LEU A 112 -3.25 -5.21 2.65
C LEU A 112 -4.59 -4.73 2.05
N ASP A 113 -5.27 -3.82 2.75
CA ASP A 113 -6.44 -3.12 2.22
C ASP A 113 -6.03 -1.84 1.50
N GLY A 114 -6.07 -1.87 0.17
CA GLY A 114 -5.76 -0.70 -0.67
C GLY A 114 -6.67 0.51 -0.40
N GLN A 115 -7.92 0.29 0.02
CA GLN A 115 -8.82 1.38 0.41
C GLN A 115 -8.33 2.06 1.69
N ALA A 116 -7.87 1.29 2.69
CA ALA A 116 -7.30 1.82 3.91
C ALA A 116 -6.00 2.60 3.66
N ILE A 117 -5.13 2.10 2.78
CA ILE A 117 -3.93 2.82 2.34
C ILE A 117 -4.31 4.17 1.74
N MET A 118 -5.32 4.21 0.85
CA MET A 118 -5.76 5.44 0.21
C MET A 118 -6.38 6.43 1.21
N ARG A 119 -7.13 5.95 2.21
CA ARG A 119 -7.70 6.79 3.28
C ARG A 119 -6.65 7.41 4.19
N ALA A 120 -5.50 6.78 4.36
CA ALA A 120 -4.40 7.33 5.16
C ALA A 120 -3.61 8.42 4.43
N MET A 121 -3.80 8.58 3.12
CA MET A 121 -3.19 9.67 2.37
C MET A 121 -3.86 10.99 2.74
N PRO A 122 -3.10 12.09 2.89
CA PRO A 122 -3.67 13.41 3.11
C PRO A 122 -4.69 13.72 2.00
N SER A 123 -5.93 13.98 2.38
CA SER A 123 -6.95 14.51 1.47
C SER A 123 -6.62 15.97 1.17
N HIS A 124 -6.64 16.35 -0.11
CA HIS A 124 -6.90 17.74 -0.48
C HIS A 124 -8.40 18.00 -0.29
N GLU A 125 -8.83 18.16 0.96
CA GLU A 125 -10.06 18.90 1.24
C GLU A 125 -9.64 20.35 1.50
N GLN A 126 -9.83 21.18 0.47
CA GLN A 126 -10.07 22.61 0.60
C GLN A 126 -11.57 22.83 0.47
#